data_AF-A0A1C6A973-F1
#
_entry.id   AF-A0A1C6A973-F1
#
_cell.length_a   1.000
_cell.length_b   1.000
_cell.length_c   1.000
_cell.angle_alpha   90.00
_cell.angle_beta   90.00
_cell.angle_gamma   90.00
#
_symmetry.space_group_name_H-M   'P 1'
#
loop_
_entity.id
_entity.type
_entity.pdbx_description
1 polymer ?
#
loop_
_entity_poly.entity_id
_entity_poly.type
_entity_poly.pdbx_seq_one_letter_code
_entity_poly.pdbx_strand_id
1 'polypeptide(L)' 'MVEFVGNWGERPESAVARWRNDVTAAKELCYPKEVVRNIEDESDPYKRQRMLCDARHKYL' A
#
# COMPACT_ATOMS: atom_id res chain seq x y z
N MET A 1 -16.92 18.99 27.14
CA MET A 1 -16.37 17.63 27.10
C MET A 1 -16.11 17.32 25.63
N VAL A 2 -14.85 17.39 25.20
CA VAL A 2 -14.47 17.22 23.79
C VAL A 2 -14.02 15.78 23.66
N GLU A 3 -14.87 14.91 23.13
CA GLU A 3 -14.50 13.53 22.84
C GLU A 3 -13.81 13.50 21.48
N PHE A 4 -12.47 13.50 21.51
CA PHE A 4 -11.65 13.33 20.32
C PHE A 4 -11.09 11.91 20.30
N VAL A 5 -11.43 11.23 19.20
CA VAL A 5 -10.61 10.27 18.43
C VAL A 5 -10.25 8.93 19.06
N GLY A 6 -10.67 7.90 18.33
CA GLY A 6 -10.00 6.61 18.36
C GLY A 6 -10.91 5.44 17.99
N ASN A 7 -11.81 5.59 17.02
CA ASN A 7 -12.40 4.41 16.41
C ASN A 7 -11.32 3.71 15.57
N TRP A 8 -10.44 2.94 16.22
CA TRP A 8 -9.58 1.91 15.64
C TRP A 8 -10.43 0.72 15.17
N GLY A 9 -11.59 0.99 14.59
CA GLY A 9 -12.26 0.04 13.73
C GLY A 9 -11.44 -0.01 12.46
N GLU A 10 -10.44 -0.88 12.42
CA GLU A 10 -10.00 -1.51 11.18
C GLU A 10 -11.26 -2.09 10.53
N ARG A 11 -11.99 -1.24 9.80
CA ARG A 11 -12.88 -1.71 8.76
C ARG A 11 -11.99 -2.62 7.93
N PRO A 12 -12.38 -3.86 7.65
CA PRO A 12 -11.67 -4.65 6.66
C PRO A 12 -11.82 -3.87 5.36
N GLU A 13 -10.87 -2.98 5.08
CA GLU A 13 -10.72 -2.39 3.78
C GLU A 13 -10.58 -3.58 2.86
N SER A 14 -11.53 -3.76 1.95
CA SER A 14 -11.48 -4.80 0.95
C SER A 14 -10.05 -4.86 0.40
N ALA A 15 -9.48 -6.05 0.26
CA ALA A 15 -8.10 -6.21 -0.22
C ALA A 15 -7.81 -5.39 -1.50
N VAL A 16 -8.85 -5.13 -2.30
CA VAL A 16 -8.86 -4.24 -3.47
C VAL A 16 -8.64 -2.76 -3.13
N ALA A 17 -9.25 -2.23 -2.09
CA ALA A 17 -9.05 -0.85 -1.63
C ALA A 17 -7.64 -0.64 -1.08
N ARG A 18 -7.15 -1.58 -0.25
CA ARG A 18 -5.76 -1.62 0.19
C ARG A 18 -4.78 -1.64 -0.98
N TRP A 19 -5.03 -2.50 -1.97
CA TRP A 19 -4.20 -2.59 -3.18
C TRP A 19 -4.15 -1.27 -3.96
N ARG A 20 -5.29 -0.58 -4.11
CA ARG A 20 -5.31 0.74 -4.77
C ARG A 20 -4.50 1.78 -4.00
N ASN A 21 -4.58 1.77 -2.67
CA ASN A 21 -3.80 2.65 -1.82
C ASN A 21 -2.30 2.33 -1.94
N ASP A 22 -1.92 1.05 -1.93
CA ASP A 22 -0.54 0.60 -2.11
C ASP A 22 0.07 1.04 -3.46
N VAL A 23 -0.68 0.88 -4.55
CA VAL A 23 -0.28 1.35 -5.89
C VAL A 23 -0.17 2.86 -5.94
N THR A 24 -1.10 3.58 -5.32
CA THR A 24 -1.09 5.05 -5.27
C THR A 24 0.12 5.54 -4.48
N ALA A 25 0.37 4.97 -3.31
CA ALA A 25 1.54 5.29 -2.50
C ALA A 25 2.85 5.02 -3.26
N ALA A 26 2.95 3.90 -4.00
CA ALA A 26 4.11 3.63 -4.84
C ALA A 26 4.33 4.68 -5.94
N LYS A 27 3.25 5.20 -6.54
CA LYS A 27 3.30 6.30 -7.53
C LYS A 27 3.69 7.62 -6.87
N GLU A 28 3.14 7.95 -5.70
CA GLU A 28 3.45 9.18 -4.96
C GLU A 28 4.88 9.22 -4.43
N LEU A 29 5.42 8.06 -4.02
CA LEU A 29 6.81 7.91 -3.60
C LEU A 29 7.81 7.88 -4.78
N CYS A 30 7.34 8.13 -6.00
CA CYS A 30 8.15 8.14 -7.22
C CYS A 30 8.97 6.85 -7.41
N TYR A 31 8.44 5.69 -7.00
CA TYR A 31 9.10 4.42 -7.26
C TYR A 31 9.22 4.17 -8.76
N PRO A 32 10.24 3.40 -9.20
CA PRO A 32 10.40 3.09 -10.61
C PRO A 32 9.13 2.50 -11.20
N LYS A 33 8.84 2.85 -12.46
CA LYS A 33 7.66 2.36 -13.19
C LYS A 33 7.54 0.83 -13.18
N GLU A 34 8.67 0.12 -13.17
CA GLU A 34 8.71 -1.35 -13.07
C GLU A 34 8.15 -1.86 -11.73
N VAL A 35 8.49 -1.21 -10.62
CA VAL A 35 8.00 -1.56 -9.27
C VAL A 35 6.50 -1.34 -9.18
N VAL A 36 6.03 -0.17 -9.64
CA VAL A 36 4.60 0.16 -9.67
C VAL A 36 3.83 -0.85 -10.52
N ARG A 37 4.35 -1.19 -11.70
CA ARG A 37 3.74 -2.15 -12.62
C ARG A 37 3.72 -3.57 -12.05
N ASN A 38 4.76 -3.99 -11.32
CA ASN A 38 4.78 -5.29 -10.64
C ASN A 38 3.73 -5.36 -9.52
N ILE A 39 3.50 -4.27 -8.77
CA ILE A 39 2.47 -4.20 -7.73
C ILE A 39 1.06 -4.15 -8.35
N GLU A 40 0.90 -3.51 -9.51
CA GLU A 40 -0.35 -3.50 -10.29
C GLU A 40 -0.67 -4.88 -10.89
N ASP A 41 0.32 -5.65 -11.33
CA ASP A 41 0.11 -6.95 -11.99
C ASP A 41 0.01 -8.12 -10.98
N GLU A 42 0.74 -8.05 -9.88
CA GLU A 42 0.68 -9.08 -8.84
C GLU A 42 -0.72 -9.13 -8.27
N SER A 43 -1.31 -10.32 -8.12
CA SER A 43 -2.67 -10.51 -7.58
C SER A 43 -2.63 -10.91 -6.09
N ASP A 44 -1.51 -11.46 -5.65
CA ASP A 44 -1.32 -11.94 -4.29
C ASP A 44 -0.99 -10.77 -3.32
N PRO A 45 -1.77 -10.60 -2.24
CA PRO A 45 -1.58 -9.48 -1.32
C PRO A 45 -0.26 -9.57 -0.53
N TYR A 46 0.22 -10.77 -0.21
CA TYR A 46 1.45 -10.94 0.56
C TYR A 46 2.68 -10.60 -0.28
N LYS A 47 2.69 -11.01 -1.56
CA LYS A 47 3.76 -10.65 -2.48
C LYS A 47 3.82 -9.15 -2.75
N ARG A 48 2.67 -8.48 -2.91
CA ARG A 48 2.61 -7.01 -3.04
C ARG A 48 3.24 -6.30 -1.85
N GLN A 49 2.88 -6.70 -0.62
CA GLN A 49 3.46 -6.13 0.59
C GLN A 49 4.98 -6.34 0.65
N ARG A 50 5.45 -7.53 0.28
CA ARG A 50 6.89 -7.80 0.21
C ARG A 50 7.59 -6.89 -0.79
N MET A 51 7.04 -6.74 -1.99
CA MET A 51 7.57 -5.83 -3.02
C MET A 51 7.62 -4.37 -2.57
N LEU A 52 6.58 -3.90 -1.87
CA LEU A 52 6.55 -2.56 -1.28
C LEU A 52 7.61 -2.39 -0.19
N CYS A 53 7.79 -3.39 0.68
CA CYS A 53 8.83 -3.40 1.70
C CYS A 53 10.23 -3.35 1.08
N ASP A 54 10.50 -4.17 0.07
CA ASP A 54 11.77 -4.20 -0.67
C ASP A 54 12.02 -2.86 -1.37
N ALA A 55 11.00 -2.30 -2.05
CA ALA A 55 11.10 -1.00 -2.69
C ALA A 55 11.39 0.11 -1.67
N ARG A 56 10.70 0.09 -0.52
CA ARG A 56 10.93 1.06 0.55
C ARG A 56 12.36 0.97 1.07
N HIS A 57 12.91 -0.22 1.28
CA HIS A 57 14.29 -0.36 1.74
C HIS A 57 15.33 0.08 0.72
N LYS A 58 15.00 0.02 -0.58
CA LYS A 58 15.93 0.33 -1.66
C LYS A 58 15.93 1.81 -2.06
N TYR A 59 14.81 2.50 -1.90
CA TYR A 59 14.61 3.87 -2.40
C TYR A 59 14.42 4.94 -1.31
N LEU A 60 14.21 4.53 -0.06
CA LEU A 60 14.15 5.39 1.14
C LEU A 60 15.28 5.00 2.09
#